data_AF-A0A949XSV6-F1
#
_entry.id   AF-A0A949XSV6-F1
#
_cell.length_a   1.000
_cell.length_b   1.000
_cell.length_c   1.000
_cell.angle_alpha   90.00
_cell.angle_beta   90.00
_cell.angle_gamma   90.00
#
_symmetry.space_group_name_H-M   'P 1'
#
loop_
_entity.id
_entity.type
_entity.pdbx_description
1 polymer ?
#
loop_
_entity_poly.entity_id
_entity_poly.type
_entity_poly.pdbx_seq_one_letter_code
_entity_poly.pdbx_strand_id
1 'polypeptide(L)'
;MSVTPLALLLLAAVYQGQQAGPDVPVPDGQEMKRRVMSAMKTSEKDLENYSCTVRDEGQELNSDGSIKKQESSLKEQFFVNGVEIDHTLEKNGKPLSPSEAKKEQQKVDKEVRKYSDPKQAEKSRAHDEKEVDVFLRAVRLSSGRRTSNFKRSILMYDLSGDPAFHPRNLEERFAE
;
A
#
# COMPACT_ATOMS: atom_id res chain seq x y z
N MET A 1 -39.58 14.06 33.73
CA MET A 1 -39.12 14.42 32.37
C MET A 1 -37.89 13.56 32.11
N SER A 2 -38.07 12.48 31.35
CA SER A 2 -37.08 11.41 31.16
C SER A 2 -36.35 11.66 29.86
N VAL A 3 -35.02 11.78 29.90
CA VAL A 3 -34.19 12.00 28.70
C VAL A 3 -33.55 10.66 28.36
N THR A 4 -34.08 10.03 27.31
CA THR A 4 -33.49 8.85 26.64
C THR A 4 -32.16 9.21 26.00
N PRO A 5 -31.05 8.49 26.24
CA PRO A 5 -29.86 8.64 25.43
C PRO A 5 -30.07 7.92 24.08
N LEU A 6 -29.86 8.68 23.01
CA LEU A 6 -29.80 8.23 21.63
C LEU A 6 -28.68 7.17 21.52
N ALA A 7 -29.05 5.93 21.24
CA ALA A 7 -28.11 4.86 20.96
C ALA A 7 -27.43 5.12 19.61
N LEU A 8 -26.17 5.51 19.64
CA LEU A 8 -25.30 5.58 18.48
C LEU A 8 -24.97 4.13 18.06
N LEU A 9 -25.75 3.60 17.11
CA LEU A 9 -25.45 2.33 16.44
C LEU A 9 -24.21 2.52 15.55
N LEU A 10 -23.03 2.32 16.13
CA LEU A 10 -21.82 2.01 15.38
C LEU A 10 -22.02 0.63 14.73
N LEU A 11 -22.29 0.61 13.42
CA LEU A 11 -22.07 -0.58 12.60
C LEU A 11 -20.56 -0.86 12.59
N ALA A 12 -20.09 -1.57 13.61
CA ALA A 12 -18.83 -2.30 13.51
C ALA A 12 -19.09 -3.43 12.51
N ALA A 13 -18.71 -3.21 11.24
CA ALA A 13 -18.42 -4.31 10.34
C ALA A 13 -17.19 -5.03 10.92
N VAL A 14 -17.44 -5.93 11.87
CA VAL A 14 -16.45 -6.90 12.32
C VAL A 14 -16.23 -7.79 11.11
N TYR A 15 -15.24 -7.47 10.31
CA TYR A 15 -14.60 -8.45 9.45
C TYR A 15 -14.01 -9.48 10.42
N GLN A 16 -14.80 -10.50 10.76
CA GLN A 16 -14.29 -11.71 11.36
C GLN A 16 -13.42 -12.36 10.28
N GLY A 17 -12.19 -11.86 10.13
CA GLY A 17 -11.14 -12.67 9.53
C GLY A 17 -11.10 -13.93 10.35
N GLN A 18 -11.52 -15.05 9.76
CA GLN A 18 -11.46 -16.36 10.38
C GLN A 18 -10.09 -16.49 11.03
N GLN A 19 -10.07 -16.53 12.36
CA GLN A 19 -8.84 -16.78 13.07
C GLN A 19 -8.44 -18.21 12.70
N ALA A 20 -7.44 -18.32 11.82
CA ALA A 20 -6.83 -19.59 11.50
C ALA A 20 -6.32 -20.17 12.81
N GLY A 21 -6.95 -21.26 13.27
CA GLY A 21 -6.51 -22.00 14.43
C GLY A 21 -5.05 -22.45 14.28
N PRO A 22 -4.39 -22.84 15.38
CA PRO A 22 -2.99 -23.29 15.35
C PRO A 22 -2.74 -24.44 14.35
N ASP A 23 -3.78 -25.20 14.01
CA ASP A 23 -3.73 -26.36 13.12
C ASP A 23 -3.89 -26.03 11.62
N VAL A 24 -4.08 -24.76 11.24
CA VAL A 24 -4.13 -24.38 9.81
C VAL A 24 -2.70 -24.41 9.25
N PRO A 25 -2.42 -25.27 8.25
CA PRO A 25 -1.07 -25.41 7.69
C PRO A 25 -0.49 -24.07 7.24
N VAL A 26 0.79 -23.86 7.52
CA VAL A 26 1.54 -22.73 6.95
C VAL A 26 1.73 -23.01 5.47
N PRO A 27 1.27 -22.12 4.57
CA PRO A 27 1.51 -22.28 3.14
C PRO A 27 3.01 -22.36 2.82
N ASP A 28 3.37 -23.09 1.76
CA ASP A 28 4.71 -22.96 1.22
C ASP A 28 4.90 -21.56 0.58
N GLY A 29 6.16 -21.20 0.31
CA GLY A 29 6.50 -19.88 -0.23
C GLY A 29 5.86 -19.57 -1.59
N GLN A 30 5.66 -20.57 -2.45
CA GLN A 30 5.06 -20.35 -3.78
C GLN A 30 3.55 -20.13 -3.67
N GLU A 31 2.89 -20.89 -2.80
CA GLU A 31 1.50 -20.65 -2.43
C GLU A 31 1.33 -19.25 -1.82
N MET A 32 2.24 -18.82 -0.94
CA MET A 32 2.17 -17.50 -0.33
C MET A 32 2.27 -16.38 -1.37
N LYS A 33 3.23 -16.46 -2.32
CA LYS A 33 3.35 -15.48 -3.41
C LYS A 33 2.07 -15.38 -4.24
N ARG A 34 1.46 -16.53 -4.60
CA ARG A 34 0.17 -16.56 -5.32
C ARG A 34 -0.95 -15.91 -4.53
N ARG A 35 -1.00 -16.13 -3.21
CA ARG A 35 -1.98 -15.47 -2.32
C ARG A 35 -1.79 -13.96 -2.26
N VAL A 36 -0.54 -13.47 -2.20
CA VAL A 36 -0.24 -12.03 -2.21
C VAL A 36 -0.80 -11.38 -3.48
N MET A 37 -0.47 -11.91 -4.66
CA MET A 37 -0.98 -11.38 -5.92
C MET A 37 -2.51 -11.39 -6.00
N SER A 38 -3.14 -12.50 -5.59
CA SER A 38 -4.60 -12.60 -5.58
C SER A 38 -5.26 -11.64 -4.60
N ALA A 39 -4.65 -11.43 -3.43
CA ALA A 39 -5.16 -10.52 -2.42
C ALA A 39 -5.07 -9.07 -2.89
N MET A 40 -3.94 -8.66 -3.48
CA MET A 40 -3.78 -7.32 -4.06
C MET A 40 -4.86 -7.01 -5.09
N LYS A 41 -5.05 -7.91 -6.07
CA LYS A 41 -6.07 -7.77 -7.11
C LYS A 41 -7.50 -7.68 -6.58
N THR A 42 -7.77 -8.33 -5.45
CA THR A 42 -9.09 -8.26 -4.81
C THR A 42 -9.27 -6.92 -4.09
N SER A 43 -8.26 -6.47 -3.35
CA SER A 43 -8.29 -5.22 -2.60
C SER A 43 -8.41 -3.97 -3.48
N GLU A 44 -7.84 -3.97 -4.69
CA GLU A 44 -7.92 -2.83 -5.62
C GLU A 44 -9.35 -2.33 -5.86
N LYS A 45 -10.34 -3.23 -5.95
CA LYS A 45 -11.74 -2.85 -6.17
C LYS A 45 -12.35 -2.18 -4.95
N ASP A 46 -11.96 -2.62 -3.76
CA ASP A 46 -12.49 -2.08 -2.52
C ASP A 46 -11.96 -0.65 -2.32
N LEU A 47 -10.69 -0.41 -2.67
CA LEU A 47 -9.99 0.87 -2.52
C LEU A 47 -10.65 2.04 -3.27
N GLU A 48 -11.36 1.79 -4.39
CA GLU A 48 -12.12 2.82 -5.11
C GLU A 48 -13.16 3.54 -4.26
N ASN A 49 -13.63 2.91 -3.17
CA ASN A 49 -14.65 3.48 -2.30
C ASN A 49 -14.08 4.22 -1.09
N TYR A 50 -12.76 4.37 -1.01
CA TYR A 50 -12.08 4.97 0.13
C TYR A 50 -11.19 6.14 -0.30
N SER A 51 -11.13 7.14 0.58
CA SER A 51 -10.09 8.16 0.61
C SER A 51 -9.47 8.12 2.01
N CYS A 52 -8.15 8.23 2.10
CA CYS A 52 -7.45 8.29 3.37
C CYS A 52 -6.50 9.48 3.42
N THR A 53 -6.14 9.89 4.63
CA THR A 53 -5.11 10.91 4.84
C THR A 53 -3.81 10.25 5.27
N VAL A 54 -2.75 10.47 4.51
CA VAL A 54 -1.41 9.93 4.77
C VAL A 54 -0.47 11.05 5.18
N ARG A 55 0.32 10.79 6.23
CA ARG A 55 1.39 11.68 6.68
C ARG A 55 2.74 11.01 6.42
N ASP A 56 3.51 11.63 5.53
CA ASP A 56 4.87 11.21 5.23
C ASP A 56 5.86 12.08 6.02
N GLU A 57 6.85 11.46 6.64
CA GLU A 57 7.95 12.13 7.34
C GLU A 57 9.29 11.57 6.87
N GLY A 58 10.17 12.45 6.41
CA GLY A 58 11.50 12.11 5.93
C GLY A 58 12.57 12.88 6.69
N GLN A 59 13.66 12.20 7.06
CA GLN A 59 14.83 12.82 7.67
C GLN A 59 16.07 12.49 6.84
N GLU A 60 16.81 13.53 6.45
CA GLU A 60 18.15 13.41 5.90
C GLU A 60 19.14 13.55 7.05
N LEU A 61 20.09 12.62 7.15
CA LEU A 61 21.09 12.58 8.22
C LEU A 61 22.47 13.04 7.70
N ASN A 62 23.25 13.66 8.58
CA ASN A 62 24.67 13.90 8.38
C ASN A 62 25.47 12.60 8.57
N SER A 63 26.76 12.63 8.22
CA SER A 63 27.67 11.48 8.39
C SER A 63 27.84 11.03 9.84
N ASP A 64 27.58 11.91 10.81
CA ASP A 64 27.62 11.62 12.24
C ASP A 64 26.27 11.13 12.81
N GLY A 65 25.26 10.97 11.97
CA GLY A 65 23.91 10.56 12.36
C GLY A 65 23.00 11.68 12.88
N SER A 66 23.47 12.93 12.95
CA SER A 66 22.61 14.07 13.30
C SER A 66 21.65 14.44 12.17
N ILE A 67 20.47 14.98 12.51
CA ILE A 67 19.48 15.40 11.51
C ILE A 67 20.01 16.62 10.75
N LYS A 68 20.18 16.46 9.44
CA LYS A 68 20.54 17.55 8.52
C LYS A 68 19.30 18.30 8.05
N LYS A 69 18.24 17.56 7.72
CA LYS A 69 17.00 18.10 7.17
C LYS A 69 15.84 17.19 7.56
N GLN A 70 14.69 17.80 7.83
CA GLN A 70 13.43 17.08 8.03
C GLN A 70 12.38 17.68 7.11
N GLU A 71 11.61 16.82 6.46
CA GLU A 71 10.46 17.20 5.66
C GLU A 71 9.24 16.38 6.08
N SER A 72 8.07 17.00 6.04
CA SER A 72 6.81 16.28 6.19
C SER A 72 5.79 16.70 5.16
N SER A 73 4.88 15.80 4.81
CA SER A 73 3.73 16.14 3.98
C SER A 73 2.48 15.45 4.49
N LEU A 74 1.34 16.11 4.31
CA LEU A 74 0.02 15.51 4.53
C LEU A 74 -0.65 15.42 3.16
N LYS A 75 -1.15 14.25 2.82
CA LYS A 75 -1.80 13.99 1.53
C LYS A 75 -3.16 13.34 1.77
N GLU A 76 -4.12 13.69 0.94
CA GLU A 76 -5.28 12.85 0.68
C GLU A 76 -4.93 11.87 -0.44
N GLN A 77 -5.14 10.59 -0.20
CA GLN A 77 -4.90 9.51 -1.15
C GLN A 77 -6.24 8.85 -1.47
N PHE A 78 -6.57 8.79 -2.77
CA PHE A 78 -7.78 8.19 -3.28
C PHE A 78 -7.49 7.47 -4.60
N PHE A 79 -8.47 6.73 -5.12
CA PHE A 79 -8.27 5.89 -6.30
C PHE A 79 -9.22 6.27 -7.44
N VAL A 80 -8.72 6.12 -8.68
CA VAL A 80 -9.51 6.24 -9.90
C VAL A 80 -9.20 5.05 -10.80
N ASN A 81 -10.18 4.17 -11.02
CA ASN A 81 -10.04 2.96 -11.84
C ASN A 81 -8.87 2.04 -11.40
N GLY A 82 -8.66 1.98 -10.10
CA GLY A 82 -7.65 1.22 -9.36
C GLY A 82 -6.28 1.90 -9.31
N VAL A 83 -6.15 3.12 -9.83
CA VAL A 83 -4.90 3.89 -9.78
C VAL A 83 -4.94 4.89 -8.65
N GLU A 84 -3.94 4.84 -7.78
CA GLU A 84 -3.74 5.77 -6.67
C GLU A 84 -3.45 7.19 -7.16
N ILE A 85 -4.08 8.18 -6.53
CA ILE A 85 -3.85 9.60 -6.75
C ILE A 85 -3.57 10.26 -5.41
N ASP A 86 -2.42 10.93 -5.35
CA ASP A 86 -1.96 11.74 -4.22
C ASP A 86 -2.33 13.21 -4.42
N HIS A 87 -3.14 13.75 -3.51
CA HIS A 87 -3.43 15.17 -3.37
C HIS A 87 -2.77 15.73 -2.11
N THR A 88 -1.68 16.47 -2.28
CA THR A 88 -0.94 17.09 -1.18
C THR A 88 -1.73 18.24 -0.57
N LEU A 89 -2.02 18.16 0.73
CA LEU A 89 -2.75 19.18 1.48
C LEU A 89 -1.81 20.09 2.26
N GLU A 90 -0.73 19.54 2.81
CA GLU A 90 0.24 20.25 3.64
C GLU A 90 1.69 19.88 3.31
N LYS A 91 2.59 20.84 3.51
CA LYS A 91 4.04 20.63 3.54
C LYS A 91 4.62 21.21 4.81
N ASN A 92 5.44 20.44 5.50
CA ASN A 92 6.09 20.80 6.75
C ASN A 92 5.11 21.30 7.82
N GLY A 93 3.96 20.61 7.93
CA GLY A 93 2.87 20.94 8.86
C GLY A 93 2.14 22.25 8.57
N LYS A 94 2.28 22.80 7.36
CA LYS A 94 1.59 24.02 6.92
C LYS A 94 0.77 23.74 5.67
N PRO A 95 -0.44 24.31 5.55
CA PRO A 95 -1.19 24.27 4.31
C PRO A 95 -0.37 24.82 3.14
N LEU A 96 -0.61 24.30 1.94
CA LEU A 96 0.00 24.83 0.73
C LEU A 96 -0.33 26.32 0.53
N SER A 97 0.63 27.10 0.04
CA SER A 97 0.34 28.47 -0.39
C SER A 97 -0.67 28.48 -1.54
N PRO A 98 -1.38 29.60 -1.81
CA PRO A 98 -2.38 29.64 -2.89
C PRO A 98 -1.83 29.26 -4.27
N SER A 99 -0.56 29.60 -4.55
CA SER A 99 0.12 29.24 -5.80
C SER A 99 0.42 27.74 -5.87
N GLU A 100 0.86 27.15 -4.76
CA GLU A 100 1.15 25.71 -4.66
C GLU A 100 -0.13 24.88 -4.71
N ALA A 101 -1.17 25.28 -3.96
CA ALA A 101 -2.47 24.62 -3.98
C ALA A 101 -3.07 24.61 -5.39
N LYS A 102 -2.94 25.71 -6.15
CA LYS A 102 -3.37 25.76 -7.55
C LYS A 102 -2.60 24.78 -8.44
N LYS A 103 -1.28 24.69 -8.27
CA LYS A 103 -0.46 23.74 -9.03
C LYS A 103 -0.79 22.29 -8.68
N GLU A 104 -1.02 22.02 -7.40
CA GLU A 104 -1.40 20.69 -6.94
C GLU A 104 -2.77 20.28 -7.49
N GLN A 105 -3.77 21.17 -7.41
CA GLN A 105 -5.08 20.91 -8.01
C GLN A 105 -4.98 20.62 -9.52
N GLN A 106 -4.15 21.37 -10.25
CA GLN A 106 -3.93 21.13 -11.68
C GLN A 106 -3.28 19.77 -11.96
N LYS A 107 -2.36 19.32 -11.09
CA LYS A 107 -1.74 18.00 -11.16
C LYS A 107 -2.80 16.92 -10.92
N VAL A 108 -3.56 17.03 -9.82
CA VAL A 108 -4.61 16.07 -9.44
C VAL A 108 -5.68 15.98 -10.54
N ASP A 109 -6.20 17.11 -11.03
CA ASP A 109 -7.18 17.14 -12.12
C ASP A 109 -6.67 16.43 -13.38
N LYS A 110 -5.38 16.59 -13.69
CA LYS A 110 -4.75 15.94 -14.84
C LYS A 110 -4.65 14.42 -14.64
N GLU A 111 -4.29 13.96 -13.44
CA GLU A 111 -4.21 12.54 -13.11
C GLU A 111 -5.59 11.90 -13.12
N VAL A 112 -6.58 12.53 -12.50
CA VAL A 112 -7.99 12.09 -12.52
C VAL A 112 -8.47 11.95 -13.96
N ARG A 113 -8.26 12.97 -14.81
CA ARG A 113 -8.66 12.90 -16.23
C ARG A 113 -7.93 11.81 -17.00
N LYS A 114 -6.63 11.62 -16.74
CA LYS A 114 -5.82 10.58 -17.39
C LYS A 114 -6.34 9.19 -17.02
N TYR A 115 -6.55 8.91 -15.74
CA TYR A 115 -6.93 7.58 -15.26
C TYR A 115 -8.44 7.34 -15.30
N SER A 116 -9.25 8.36 -15.59
CA SER A 116 -10.65 8.19 -16.00
C SER A 116 -10.79 7.39 -17.31
N ASP A 117 -9.76 7.37 -18.17
CA ASP A 117 -9.69 6.43 -19.30
C ASP A 117 -9.25 5.04 -18.79
N PRO A 118 -10.12 4.01 -18.87
CA PRO A 118 -9.79 2.67 -18.37
C PRO A 118 -8.54 2.07 -19.02
N LYS A 119 -8.20 2.44 -20.27
CA LYS A 119 -7.00 1.94 -20.95
C LYS A 119 -5.72 2.49 -20.33
N GLN A 120 -5.73 3.77 -19.92
CA GLN A 120 -4.59 4.38 -19.24
C GLN A 120 -4.45 3.85 -17.83
N ALA A 121 -5.56 3.64 -17.13
CA ALA A 121 -5.57 3.05 -15.80
C ALA A 121 -5.04 1.61 -15.82
N GLU A 122 -5.54 0.77 -16.72
CA GLU A 122 -5.05 -0.61 -16.89
C GLU A 122 -3.56 -0.66 -17.22
N LYS A 123 -3.08 0.24 -18.09
CA LYS A 123 -1.65 0.32 -18.41
C LYS A 123 -0.80 0.65 -17.17
N SER A 124 -1.28 1.54 -16.30
CA SER A 124 -0.60 1.87 -15.05
C SER A 124 -0.60 0.68 -14.08
N ARG A 125 -1.78 0.09 -13.84
CA ARG A 125 -1.90 -1.08 -12.95
C ARG A 125 -1.07 -2.27 -13.42
N ALA A 126 -1.06 -2.55 -14.72
CA ALA A 126 -0.24 -3.61 -15.28
C ALA A 126 1.26 -3.37 -15.12
N HIS A 127 1.70 -2.11 -15.07
CA HIS A 127 3.08 -1.77 -14.77
C HIS A 127 3.40 -2.07 -13.30
N ASP A 128 2.56 -1.62 -12.37
CA ASP A 128 2.79 -1.80 -10.93
C ASP A 128 2.67 -3.28 -10.51
N GLU A 129 1.68 -4.01 -11.06
CA GLU A 129 1.53 -5.46 -10.88
C GLU A 129 2.78 -6.20 -11.41
N LYS A 130 3.37 -5.75 -12.52
CA LYS A 130 4.59 -6.33 -13.06
C LYS A 130 5.80 -6.09 -12.14
N GLU A 131 5.95 -4.92 -11.54
CA GLU A 131 7.03 -4.66 -10.59
C GLU A 131 6.93 -5.57 -9.36
N VAL A 132 5.72 -5.76 -8.82
CA VAL A 132 5.49 -6.67 -7.69
C VAL A 132 5.70 -8.13 -8.11
N ASP A 133 5.25 -8.53 -9.30
CA ASP A 133 5.53 -9.87 -9.84
C ASP A 133 7.03 -10.13 -9.97
N VAL A 134 7.80 -9.17 -10.53
CA VAL A 134 9.26 -9.26 -10.64
C VAL A 134 9.89 -9.45 -9.26
N PHE A 135 9.50 -8.63 -8.28
CA PHE A 135 9.99 -8.75 -6.91
C PHE A 135 9.68 -10.12 -6.31
N LEU A 136 8.42 -10.59 -6.41
CA LEU A 136 8.02 -11.89 -5.88
C LEU A 136 8.70 -13.06 -6.60
N ARG A 137 9.05 -12.93 -7.89
CA ARG A 137 9.86 -13.91 -8.62
C ARG A 137 11.32 -13.91 -8.15
N ALA A 138 11.88 -12.74 -7.85
CA ALA A 138 13.27 -12.58 -7.43
C ALA A 138 13.55 -13.03 -6.00
N VAL A 139 12.55 -13.04 -5.11
CA VAL A 139 12.72 -13.42 -3.70
C VAL A 139 12.30 -14.86 -3.42
N ARG A 140 13.07 -15.61 -2.63
CA ARG A 140 12.64 -16.88 -2.04
C ARG A 140 12.07 -16.64 -0.64
N LEU A 141 10.88 -17.17 -0.39
CA LEU A 141 10.26 -17.21 0.93
C LEU A 141 10.58 -18.55 1.61
N SER A 142 11.27 -18.51 2.75
CA SER A 142 11.66 -19.70 3.52
C SER A 142 11.22 -19.61 4.99
N SER A 143 11.40 -20.70 5.75
CA SER A 143 11.13 -20.74 7.20
C SER A 143 9.73 -20.24 7.61
N GLY A 144 8.71 -20.59 6.81
CA GLY A 144 7.32 -20.19 7.03
C GLY A 144 6.84 -20.63 8.42
N ARG A 145 6.42 -19.66 9.23
CA ARG A 145 5.94 -19.91 10.59
C ARG A 145 4.75 -19.02 10.94
N ARG A 146 3.86 -19.56 11.77
CA ARG A 146 2.72 -18.81 12.32
C ARG A 146 3.11 -18.23 13.67
N THR A 147 2.93 -16.93 13.84
CA THR A 147 3.14 -16.22 15.10
C THR A 147 1.82 -15.57 15.54
N SER A 148 1.74 -15.11 16.79
CA SER A 148 0.63 -14.28 17.23
C SER A 148 1.13 -12.90 17.61
N ASN A 149 0.51 -11.85 17.09
CA ASN A 149 0.71 -10.49 17.56
C ASN A 149 -0.67 -9.86 17.82
N PHE A 150 -0.86 -9.18 18.95
CA PHE A 150 -2.15 -8.58 19.34
C PHE A 150 -3.38 -9.50 19.16
N LYS A 151 -3.25 -10.79 19.54
CA LYS A 151 -4.29 -11.84 19.35
C LYS A 151 -4.70 -12.08 17.88
N ARG A 152 -3.89 -11.63 16.92
CA ARG A 152 -4.05 -11.94 15.49
C ARG A 152 -2.98 -12.94 15.07
N SER A 153 -3.39 -13.93 14.30
CA SER A 153 -2.48 -14.89 13.69
C SER A 153 -1.74 -14.22 12.53
N ILE A 154 -0.41 -14.27 12.54
CA ILE A 154 0.47 -13.70 11.50
C ILE A 154 1.31 -14.81 10.90
N LEU A 155 1.55 -14.74 9.58
CA LEU A 155 2.51 -15.60 8.89
C LEU A 155 3.82 -14.84 8.69
N MET A 156 4.93 -15.43 9.10
CA MET A 156 6.28 -14.90 8.94
C MET A 156 7.10 -15.81 8.04
N TYR A 157 7.86 -15.21 7.13
CA TYR A 157 8.81 -15.88 6.24
C TYR A 157 10.13 -15.12 6.29
N ASP A 158 11.22 -15.85 6.11
CA ASP A 158 12.53 -15.26 5.87
C ASP A 158 12.68 -15.02 4.36
N LEU A 159 13.19 -13.85 3.98
CA LEU A 159 13.38 -13.43 2.59
C LEU A 159 14.86 -13.55 2.22
N SER A 160 15.14 -14.18 1.09
CA SER A 160 16.46 -14.21 0.45
C SER A 160 16.29 -14.03 -1.06
N GLY A 161 17.36 -13.67 -1.78
CA GLY A 161 17.36 -13.80 -3.25
C GLY A 161 17.06 -15.26 -3.66
N ASP A 162 16.30 -15.43 -4.73
CA ASP A 162 16.05 -16.74 -5.34
C ASP A 162 17.14 -17.04 -6.37
N PRO A 163 18.05 -18.00 -6.13
CA PRO A 163 19.12 -18.32 -7.07
C PRO A 163 18.60 -18.90 -8.40
N ALA A 164 17.32 -19.29 -8.48
CA ALA A 164 16.68 -19.70 -9.71
C ALA A 164 16.11 -18.53 -10.52
N PHE A 165 16.09 -17.31 -9.98
CA PHE A 165 15.65 -16.12 -10.70
C PHE A 165 16.67 -15.76 -11.78
N HIS A 166 16.17 -15.65 -13.02
CA HIS A 166 16.98 -15.23 -14.16
C HIS A 166 16.29 -14.01 -14.78
N PRO A 167 16.90 -12.82 -14.70
CA PRO A 167 16.31 -11.60 -15.23
C PRO A 167 16.18 -11.69 -16.75
N ARG A 168 15.01 -11.33 -17.27
CA ARG A 168 14.70 -11.41 -18.71
C ARG A 168 15.04 -10.14 -19.49
N ASN A 169 15.26 -9.04 -18.79
CA ASN A 169 15.53 -7.71 -19.35
C ASN A 169 16.41 -6.90 -18.39
N LEU A 170 16.82 -5.70 -18.82
CA LEU A 170 17.72 -4.83 -18.04
C LEU A 170 17.09 -4.35 -16.73
N GLU A 171 15.79 -4.08 -16.71
CA GLU A 171 15.05 -3.62 -15.53
C GLU A 171 15.06 -4.69 -14.43
N GLU A 172 14.91 -5.96 -14.79
CA GLU A 172 14.91 -7.09 -13.85
C GLU A 172 16.29 -7.37 -13.22
N ARG A 173 17.40 -6.85 -13.78
CA ARG A 173 18.76 -7.08 -13.25
C ARG A 173 19.04 -6.37 -11.93
N PHE A 174 18.26 -5.35 -11.59
CA PHE A 174 18.40 -4.65 -10.30
C PHE A 174 17.74 -5.41 -9.14
N ALA A 175 17.01 -6.49 -9.43
CA ALA A 175 16.39 -7.37 -8.45
C ALA A 175 17.27 -8.60 -8.11
N GLU A 176 18.45 -8.72 -8.71
CA GLU A 176 19.43 -9.81 -8.51
C GLU A 176 20.24 -9.64 -7.21
#